data_AF-A0A975D361-F1
#
_entry.id   AF-A0A975D361-F1
#
_cell.length_a   1.000
_cell.length_b   1.000
_cell.length_c   1.000
_cell.angle_alpha   90.00
_cell.angle_beta   90.00
_cell.angle_gamma   90.00
#
_symmetry.space_group_name_H-M   'P 1'
#
loop_
_entity.id
_entity.type
_entity.pdbx_description
1 polymer ?
#
loop_
_entity_poly.entity_id
_entity_poly.type
_entity_poly.pdbx_seq_one_letter_code
_entity_poly.pdbx_strand_id
1 'polypeptide(L)' 'MPPPLARFATLGQEPDPAHARKAAHEAYHAHGIVLINPEWLTGWADRKQLEILAEKLFGKRKVDNGQG' A
#
# COMPACT_ATOMS: atom_id res chain seq x y z
N MET A 1 33.91 4.93 3.06
CA MET A 1 32.86 5.66 3.80
C MET A 1 31.87 6.17 2.75
N PRO A 2 30.59 5.73 2.75
CA PRO A 2 29.62 6.22 1.77
C PRO A 2 29.42 7.74 1.93
N PRO A 3 29.18 8.48 0.83
CA PRO A 3 29.08 9.94 0.87
C PRO A 3 27.86 10.39 1.71
N PRO A 4 27.90 11.58 2.35
CA PRO A 4 26.88 12.05 3.30
C PRO A 4 25.44 12.08 2.78
N LEU A 5 25.26 12.11 1.45
CA LEU A 5 23.97 12.14 0.76
C LEU A 5 23.42 10.75 0.41
N ALA A 6 24.25 9.70 0.47
CA ALA A 6 23.83 8.33 0.14
C ALA A 6 22.66 7.85 1.02
N ARG A 7 22.58 8.30 2.27
CA ARG A 7 21.49 8.00 3.21
C ARG A 7 20.13 8.59 2.82
N PHE A 8 20.10 9.56 1.91
CA PHE A 8 18.87 10.22 1.44
C PHE A 8 18.44 9.74 0.05
N ALA A 9 19.20 8.84 -0.58
CA ALA A 9 18.91 8.36 -1.94
C ALA A 9 17.52 7.71 -2.06
N THR A 10 17.01 7.08 -1.00
CA THR A 10 15.67 6.49 -0.97
C THR A 10 14.55 7.52 -0.91
N LEU A 11 14.83 8.77 -0.52
CA LEU A 11 13.84 9.85 -0.44
C LEU A 11 13.57 10.51 -1.80
N GLY A 12 14.45 10.29 -2.78
CA GLY A 12 14.30 10.78 -4.15
C GLY A 12 13.77 9.74 -5.14
N GLN A 13 13.30 8.58 -4.65
CA GLN A 13 12.69 7.60 -5.54
C GLN A 13 11.30 8.08 -5.96
N GLU A 14 11.16 8.36 -7.25
CA GLU A 14 9.85 8.58 -7.86
C GLU A 14 9.00 7.30 -7.76
N PRO A 15 7.67 7.43 -7.65
CA PRO A 15 6.79 6.28 -7.69
C PRO A 15 7.05 5.48 -8.98
N ASP A 16 7.38 4.18 -8.84
CA ASP A 16 7.55 3.25 -9.95
C ASP A 16 6.38 2.24 -10.00
N PRO A 17 5.36 2.49 -10.85
CA PRO A 17 4.22 1.59 -10.99
C PRO A 17 4.59 0.22 -11.54
N ALA A 18 5.66 0.11 -12.34
CA ALA A 18 6.07 -1.16 -12.93
C ALA A 18 6.67 -2.07 -11.86
N HIS A 19 7.53 -1.53 -10.99
CA HIS A 19 8.07 -2.26 -9.86
C HIS A 19 6.96 -2.68 -8.88
N ALA A 20 6.01 -1.79 -8.57
CA ALA A 20 4.89 -2.11 -7.71
C ALA A 20 4.03 -3.27 -8.24
N ARG A 21 3.74 -3.28 -9.55
CA ARG A 21 3.00 -4.39 -10.20
C ARG A 21 3.76 -5.70 -10.13
N LYS A 22 5.08 -5.68 -10.37
CA LYS A 22 5.93 -6.88 -10.26
C LYS A 22 5.93 -7.44 -8.83
N ALA A 23 6.09 -6.57 -7.83
CA ALA A 23 6.07 -6.98 -6.42
C ALA A 23 4.70 -7.55 -6.01
N ALA A 24 3.60 -6.94 -6.45
CA ALA A 24 2.26 -7.45 -6.20
C ALA A 24 2.02 -8.82 -6.86
N HIS A 25 2.49 -9.00 -8.10
CA HIS A 25 2.43 -10.29 -8.80
C HIS A 25 3.20 -11.37 -8.04
N GLU A 26 4.43 -11.07 -7.63
CA GLU A 26 5.25 -12.01 -6.84
C GLU A 26 4.60 -12.37 -5.50
N ALA A 27 4.07 -11.38 -4.76
CA ALA A 27 3.38 -11.61 -3.49
C ALA A 27 2.16 -12.51 -3.64
N TYR A 28 1.41 -12.38 -4.74
CA TYR A 28 0.27 -13.23 -5.03
C TYR A 28 0.70 -14.67 -5.28
N HIS A 29 1.69 -14.89 -6.15
CA HIS A 29 2.13 -16.23 -6.51
C HIS A 29 2.90 -16.95 -5.40
N ALA A 30 3.68 -16.22 -4.61
CA ALA A 30 4.52 -16.82 -3.56
C ALA A 30 3.75 -17.04 -2.24
N HIS A 31 2.82 -16.13 -1.91
CA HIS A 31 2.21 -16.08 -0.57
C HIS A 31 0.68 -15.97 -0.59
N GLY A 32 0.05 -15.88 -1.76
CA GLY A 32 -1.40 -15.65 -1.87
C GLY A 32 -1.83 -14.27 -1.38
N ILE A 33 -0.90 -13.31 -1.24
CA ILE A 33 -1.18 -11.98 -0.73
C ILE A 33 -1.65 -11.08 -1.88
N VAL A 34 -2.77 -10.38 -1.68
CA VAL A 34 -3.31 -9.42 -2.64
C VAL A 34 -3.32 -8.03 -2.02
N LEU A 35 -2.69 -7.07 -2.69
CA LEU A 35 -2.87 -5.64 -2.40
C LEU A 35 -3.98 -5.10 -3.30
N ILE A 36 -5.00 -4.53 -2.70
CA ILE A 36 -6.11 -3.91 -3.42
C ILE A 36 -6.40 -2.53 -2.87
N ASN A 37 -6.61 -1.58 -3.78
CA ASN A 37 -7.04 -0.24 -3.42
C ASN A 37 -8.56 -0.19 -3.28
N PRO A 38 -9.13 0.24 -2.14
CA PRO A 38 -10.58 0.21 -1.93
C PRO A 38 -11.41 0.97 -2.98
N GLU A 39 -10.88 2.05 -3.57
CA GLU A 39 -11.59 2.78 -4.63
C GLU A 39 -11.78 1.98 -5.93
N TRP A 40 -10.98 0.94 -6.17
CA TRP A 40 -11.12 0.09 -7.35
C TRP A 40 -12.34 -0.85 -7.24
N LEU A 41 -12.84 -1.05 -6.03
CA LEU A 41 -14.07 -1.79 -5.79
C LEU A 41 -15.27 -0.88 -6.09
N THR A 42 -16.05 -1.23 -7.12
CA THR A 42 -17.25 -0.49 -7.54
C THR A 42 -18.45 -0.80 -6.66
N GLY A 43 -18.50 -2.01 -6.09
CA GLY A 43 -19.53 -2.44 -5.15
C GLY A 43 -19.33 -1.85 -3.76
N TRP A 44 -20.38 -1.23 -3.22
CA TRP A 44 -20.37 -0.73 -1.84
C TRP A 44 -20.11 -1.86 -0.83
N ALA A 45 -20.74 -3.02 -1.03
CA ALA A 45 -20.61 -4.17 -0.14
C ALA A 45 -19.16 -4.71 -0.11
N ASP A 46 -18.52 -4.84 -1.28
CA ASP A 46 -17.14 -5.33 -1.39
C ASP A 46 -16.17 -4.38 -0.68
N ARG A 47 -16.36 -3.06 -0.87
CA ARG A 47 -15.55 -2.05 -0.20
C ARG A 47 -15.71 -2.12 1.32
N LYS A 48 -16.95 -2.26 1.82
CA LYS A 48 -17.21 -2.38 3.27
C LYS A 48 -16.65 -3.66 3.86
N GLN A 49 -16.73 -4.78 3.14
CA GLN A 49 -16.15 -6.04 3.59
C GLN A 49 -14.63 -5.91 3.72
N LEU A 50 -13.96 -5.31 2.74
CA LEU A 50 -12.52 -5.03 2.80
C LEU A 50 -12.16 -4.15 4.01
N GLU A 51 -12.90 -3.06 4.23
CA GLU A 51 -12.71 -2.16 5.38
C GLU A 51 -12.85 -2.89 6.71
N ILE A 52 -13.91 -3.69 6.89
CA ILE A 52 -14.14 -4.47 8.12
C ILE A 52 -13.01 -5.47 8.39
N LEU A 53 -12.55 -6.17 7.34
CA LEU A 53 -11.43 -7.10 7.46
C LEU A 53 -10.13 -6.38 7.84
N ALA A 54 -9.86 -5.23 7.21
CA ALA A 54 -8.70 -4.42 7.52
C ALA A 54 -8.76 -3.89 8.96
N GLU A 55 -9.91 -3.39 9.42
CA GLU A 55 -10.10 -2.91 10.79
C GLU A 55 -9.92 -4.02 11.82
N LYS A 56 -10.39 -5.24 11.52
CA LYS A 56 -10.22 -6.38 12.40
C LYS A 56 -8.77 -6.82 12.54
N LEU A 57 -7.99 -6.76 11.46
CA LEU A 57 -6.60 -7.25 11.44
C LEU A 57 -5.59 -6.20 11.88
N PHE A 58 -5.81 -4.93 11.54
CA PHE A 58 -4.84 -3.84 11.72
C PHE A 58 -5.35 -2.70 12.61
N GLY A 59 -6.60 -2.77 13.08
CA GLY A 59 -7.24 -1.70 13.83
C GLY A 59 -7.82 -0.61 12.92
N LYS A 60 -8.46 0.40 13.53
CA LYS A 60 -9.11 1.49 12.78
C LYS A 60 -8.09 2.27 11.95
N ARG A 61 -8.42 2.52 10.69
CA ARG A 61 -7.61 3.38 9.82
C ARG A 61 -7.50 4.76 10.46
N LYS A 62 -6.28 5.29 10.56
CA LYS A 62 -6.07 6.68 10.94
C LYS A 62 -6.70 7.55 9.85
N VAL A 63 -7.78 8.24 10.19
CA VAL A 63 -8.30 9.32 9.36
C VAL A 63 -7.33 10.47 9.59
N ASP A 64 -6.39 10.65 8.67
CA ASP A 64 -5.54 11.83 8.68
C ASP A 64 -6.43 13.02 8.30
N ASN A 65 -6.96 13.70 9.32
CA ASN A 65 -7.58 15.00 9.14
C ASN A 65 -6.44 15.96 8.83
N GLY A 66 -6.14 16.16 7.55
CA GLY A 66 -5.20 17.16 7.07
C GLY A 66 -5.58 18.54 7.62
N GLN A 67 -4.93 18.93 8.72
CA GLN A 67 -4.67 20.31 9.10
C GLN A 67 -3.16 20.46 9.14
N GLY A 68 -2.63 21.13 8.12
CA GLY A 68 -1.22 21.42 7.90
C GLY A 68 -1.05 22.11 6.56
#